data_AF-A0A955IZL1-F1
#
_entry.id   AF-A0A955IZL1-F1
#
_cell.length_a   1.000
_cell.length_b   1.000
_cell.length_c   1.000
_cell.angle_alpha   90.00
_cell.angle_beta   90.00
_cell.angle_gamma   90.00
#
_symmetry.space_group_name_H-M   'P 1'
#
loop_
_entity.id
_entity.type
_entity.pdbx_description
1 polymer ?
#
loop_
_entity_poly.entity_id
_entity_poly.type
_entity_poly.pdbx_seq_one_letter_code
_entity_poly.pdbx_strand_id
1 'polypeptide(L)'
;PIPTPRTFTPNGNRPMPKVFEYCVCQVQHDRVTFANYQWQGSAPMDTSRSQESIASCPVTWEYLWSMGAEGWELVSTVDRAATPETALMLLFLKREVT
;
A
#
# COMPACT_ATOMS: atom_id res chain seq x y z
N PRO A 1 3.43 -52.08 -28.39
CA PRO A 1 2.27 -51.35 -27.83
C PRO A 1 2.66 -49.89 -27.56
N ILE A 2 2.12 -48.96 -28.36
CA ILE A 2 2.37 -47.51 -28.23
C ILE A 2 1.48 -47.00 -27.08
N PRO A 3 2.01 -46.27 -26.07
CA PRO A 3 1.17 -45.70 -25.03
C PRO A 3 0.30 -44.60 -25.65
N THR A 4 -1.01 -44.69 -25.47
CA THR A 4 -1.98 -43.68 -25.88
C THR A 4 -1.66 -42.32 -25.23
N PRO A 5 -1.90 -41.19 -25.92
CA PRO A 5 -1.69 -39.87 -25.32
C PRO A 5 -2.62 -39.71 -24.13
N ARG A 6 -2.09 -39.23 -23.00
CA ARG A 6 -2.93 -38.86 -21.85
C ARG A 6 -3.82 -37.69 -22.27
N THR A 7 -5.10 -37.96 -22.49
CA THR A 7 -6.13 -36.94 -22.64
C THR A 7 -6.14 -36.10 -21.37
N PHE A 8 -5.76 -34.83 -21.50
CA PHE A 8 -5.83 -33.86 -20.41
C PHE A 8 -7.31 -33.59 -20.16
N THR A 9 -7.90 -34.20 -19.13
CA THR A 9 -9.26 -33.90 -18.69
C THR A 9 -9.22 -32.63 -17.85
N PRO A 10 -9.87 -31.52 -18.28
CA PRO A 10 -9.93 -30.31 -17.48
C PRO A 10 -11.04 -30.48 -16.42
N ASN A 11 -10.79 -31.30 -15.40
CA ASN A 11 -11.69 -31.38 -14.24
C ASN A 11 -11.01 -30.78 -13.01
N GLY A 12 -11.70 -29.82 -12.39
CA GLY A 12 -11.41 -29.33 -11.05
C GLY A 12 -11.09 -27.84 -11.01
N ASN A 13 -12.14 -27.02 -10.93
CA ASN A 13 -12.21 -25.69 -10.29
C ASN A 13 -10.84 -25.01 -10.03
N ARG A 14 -10.09 -24.64 -11.08
CA ARG A 14 -8.88 -23.84 -10.89
C ARG A 14 -9.34 -22.47 -10.39
N PRO A 15 -8.89 -22.01 -9.21
CA PRO A 15 -9.13 -20.64 -8.81
C PRO A 15 -8.61 -19.74 -9.93
N MET A 16 -9.43 -18.80 -10.40
CA MET A 16 -8.95 -17.78 -11.32
C MET A 16 -7.76 -17.08 -10.67
N PRO A 17 -6.69 -16.78 -11.42
CA PRO A 17 -5.57 -16.03 -10.88
C PRO A 17 -6.08 -14.70 -10.34
N LYS A 18 -5.86 -14.46 -9.05
CA LYS A 18 -6.20 -13.21 -8.40
C LYS A 18 -5.28 -12.11 -8.91
N VAL A 19 -5.87 -10.99 -9.30
CA VAL A 19 -5.13 -9.78 -9.68
C VAL A 19 -5.09 -8.87 -8.46
N PHE A 20 -3.93 -8.30 -8.18
CA PHE A 20 -3.76 -7.36 -7.07
C PHE A 20 -3.22 -6.03 -7.60
N GLU A 21 -3.72 -4.96 -7.03
CA GLU A 21 -3.09 -3.64 -7.11
C GLU A 21 -2.41 -3.30 -5.79
N TYR A 22 -1.42 -2.41 -5.85
CA TYR A 22 -0.57 -2.06 -4.72
C TYR A 22 -0.54 -0.55 -4.49
N CYS A 23 -0.46 -0.17 -3.23
CA CYS A 23 -0.26 1.20 -2.79
C CYS A 23 0.96 1.26 -1.89
N VAL A 24 1.87 2.19 -2.18
CA VAL A 24 3.04 2.47 -1.35
C VAL A 24 2.85 3.81 -0.68
N CYS A 25 2.80 3.82 0.64
CA CYS A 25 2.64 5.02 1.43
C CYS A 25 3.96 5.40 2.13
N GLN A 26 4.21 6.71 2.25
CA GLN A 26 5.29 7.26 3.07
C GLN A 26 4.72 7.92 4.31
N VAL A 27 5.21 7.51 5.47
CA VAL A 27 4.80 8.03 6.78
C VAL A 27 5.95 8.82 7.40
N GLN A 28 5.63 10.01 7.90
CA GLN A 28 6.51 10.87 8.70
C GLN A 28 5.69 11.45 9.85
N HIS A 29 6.24 11.51 11.06
CA HIS A 29 5.55 12.07 12.23
C HIS A 29 4.12 11.49 12.45
N ASP A 30 3.95 10.19 12.23
CA ASP A 30 2.65 9.49 12.29
C ASP A 30 1.58 10.01 11.32
N ARG A 31 2.02 10.61 10.21
CA ARG A 31 1.18 11.15 9.15
C ARG A 31 1.52 10.50 7.83
N VAL A 32 0.50 10.08 7.07
CA VAL A 32 0.70 9.59 5.70
C VAL A 32 0.94 10.79 4.79
N THR A 33 2.20 11.03 4.45
CA THR A 33 2.62 12.20 3.65
C THR A 33 2.40 11.99 2.15
N PHE A 34 2.70 10.78 1.66
CA PHE A 34 2.52 10.41 0.26
C PHE A 34 1.87 9.04 0.15
N ALA A 35 1.01 8.86 -0.86
CA ALA A 35 0.51 7.56 -1.31
C ALA A 35 0.70 7.48 -2.82
N ASN A 36 1.43 6.47 -3.33
CA ASN A 36 1.78 6.34 -4.74
C ASN A 36 2.32 7.64 -5.36
N TYR A 37 3.26 8.28 -4.66
CA TYR A 37 3.89 9.57 -5.02
C TYR A 37 2.96 10.79 -4.99
N GLN A 38 1.70 10.64 -4.58
CA GLN A 38 0.76 11.75 -4.44
C GLN A 38 0.74 12.26 -3.01
N TRP A 39 0.92 13.57 -2.86
CA TRP A 39 0.79 14.28 -1.59
C TRP A 39 -0.63 14.11 -1.00
N GLN A 40 -0.71 13.83 0.30
CA GLN A 40 -1.97 13.55 1.00
C GLN A 40 -2.40 14.68 1.95
N GLY A 41 -1.63 15.76 2.06
CA GLY A 41 -1.98 16.89 2.91
C GLY A 41 -3.11 17.72 2.32
N SER A 42 -3.98 18.23 3.20
CA SER A 42 -5.03 19.18 2.82
C SER A 42 -4.47 20.57 2.48
N ALA A 43 -3.26 20.90 2.96
CA ALA A 43 -2.52 22.09 2.58
C ALA A 43 -1.43 21.75 1.55
N PRO A 44 -1.05 22.68 0.66
CA PRO A 44 0.10 22.50 -0.22
C PRO A 44 1.38 22.19 0.56
N MET A 45 2.27 21.43 -0.06
CA MET A 45 3.60 21.19 0.48
C MET A 45 4.44 22.46 0.39
N ASP A 46 4.79 23.03 1.55
CA ASP A 46 5.65 24.21 1.67
C ASP A 46 6.90 23.85 2.48
N THR A 47 8.05 23.89 1.81
CA THR A 47 9.34 23.57 2.44
C THR A 47 9.75 24.54 3.54
N SER A 48 9.24 25.78 3.51
CA SER A 48 9.49 26.77 4.57
C SER A 48 8.65 26.53 5.83
N ARG A 49 7.60 25.70 5.71
CA ARG A 49 6.66 25.35 6.77
C ARG A 49 6.39 23.84 6.81
N SER A 50 7.46 23.06 6.69
CA SER A 50 7.38 21.59 6.54
C SER A 50 6.55 20.90 7.62
N GLN A 51 6.65 21.35 8.88
CA GLN A 51 5.87 20.80 9.99
C GLN A 51 4.37 21.09 9.87
N GLU A 52 3.98 22.29 9.43
CA GLU A 52 2.58 22.64 9.19
C GLU A 52 2.00 21.83 8.01
N SER A 53 2.78 21.68 6.93
CA SER A 53 2.40 20.85 5.80
C SER A 53 2.20 19.39 6.21
N ILE A 54 3.13 18.79 6.97
CA ILE A 54 3.01 17.40 7.45
C ILE A 54 1.81 17.25 8.40
N ALA A 55 1.56 18.23 9.28
CA ALA A 55 0.41 18.19 10.18
C ALA A 55 -0.95 18.21 9.44
N SER A 56 -0.98 18.69 8.19
CA SER A 56 -2.19 18.70 7.35
C SER A 56 -2.52 17.34 6.72
N CYS A 57 -1.61 16.38 6.79
CA CYS A 57 -1.79 15.01 6.30
C CYS A 57 -2.64 14.16 7.25
N PRO A 58 -3.28 13.08 6.77
CA PRO A 58 -4.05 12.19 7.62
C PRO A 58 -3.15 11.43 8.60
N VAL A 59 -3.67 11.16 9.79
CA VAL A 59 -3.01 10.32 10.80
C VAL A 59 -2.95 8.88 10.27
N THR A 60 -1.83 8.18 10.52
CA THR A 60 -1.58 6.84 9.96
C THR A 60 -2.73 5.87 10.24
N TRP A 61 -3.22 5.84 11.49
CA TRP A 61 -4.31 4.96 11.89
C TRP A 61 -5.62 5.25 11.14
N GLU A 62 -6.02 6.53 11.04
CA GLU A 62 -7.24 6.94 10.35
C GLU A 62 -7.18 6.60 8.86
N TYR A 63 -6.02 6.82 8.23
CA TYR A 63 -5.78 6.46 6.83
C TYR A 63 -5.87 4.94 6.60
N LEU A 64 -5.22 4.13 7.45
CA LEU A 64 -5.28 2.68 7.33
C LEU A 64 -6.70 2.15 7.56
N TRP A 65 -7.44 2.76 8.49
CA TRP A 65 -8.83 2.41 8.75
C TRP A 65 -9.72 2.69 7.52
N SER A 66 -9.60 3.87 6.89
CA SER A 66 -10.37 4.20 5.68
C SER A 66 -9.99 3.29 4.51
N MET A 67 -8.70 3.03 4.30
CA MET A 67 -8.21 2.12 3.27
C MET A 67 -8.73 0.69 3.48
N GLY A 68 -8.76 0.22 4.73
CA GLY A 68 -9.34 -1.08 5.07
C GLY A 68 -10.82 -1.20 4.72
N ALA A 69 -11.59 -0.13 4.93
CA ALA A 69 -13.00 -0.07 4.51
C ALA A 69 -13.18 -0.15 2.98
N GLU A 70 -12.16 0.24 2.21
CA GLU A 70 -12.10 0.13 0.75
C GLU A 70 -11.48 -1.18 0.24
N GLY A 71 -11.25 -2.16 1.12
CA GLY A 71 -10.72 -3.47 0.78
C GLY A 71 -9.20 -3.55 0.65
N TRP A 72 -8.48 -2.52 1.10
CA TRP A 72 -7.02 -2.58 1.17
C TRP A 72 -6.53 -3.33 2.41
N GLU A 73 -5.48 -4.11 2.23
CA GLU A 73 -4.81 -4.86 3.28
C GLU A 73 -3.37 -4.37 3.44
N LEU A 74 -2.94 -4.10 4.68
CA LEU A 74 -1.53 -3.84 4.98
C LEU A 74 -0.74 -5.14 4.89
N VAL A 75 0.30 -5.15 4.04
CA VAL A 75 1.12 -6.33 3.75
C VAL A 75 2.47 -6.27 4.43
N SER A 76 3.09 -5.08 4.47
CA SER A 76 4.42 -4.89 5.05
C SER A 76 4.61 -3.45 5.50
N THR A 77 5.47 -3.29 6.49
CA THR A 77 6.04 -2.00 6.88
C THR A 77 7.56 -2.08 6.75
N VAL A 78 8.19 -0.96 6.41
CA VAL A 78 9.65 -0.86 6.35
C VAL A 78 10.07 0.47 6.96
N ASP A 79 10.82 0.38 8.05
CA ASP A 79 11.45 1.56 8.65
C ASP A 79 12.67 1.96 7.83
N ARG A 80 12.64 3.22 7.37
CA ARG A 80 13.74 3.89 6.69
C ARG A 80 14.25 5.01 7.59
N ALA A 81 14.94 4.63 8.66
CA ALA A 81 15.62 5.58 9.52
C ALA A 81 17.01 5.92 8.95
N ALA A 82 17.32 7.21 8.83
CA ALA A 82 18.70 7.70 8.69
C ALA A 82 19.17 8.35 10.00
N THR A 83 18.28 9.12 10.66
CA THR A 83 18.39 9.61 12.05
C THR A 83 16.99 9.62 12.70
N PRO A 84 16.87 9.82 14.03
CA PRO A 84 15.57 9.98 14.69
C PRO A 84 14.73 11.15 14.15
N GLU A 85 15.38 12.23 13.67
CA GLU A 85 14.67 13.38 13.09
C GLU A 85 14.18 13.15 11.66
N THR A 86 14.73 12.15 10.96
CA THR A 86 14.35 11.79 9.59
C THR A 86 13.72 10.40 9.51
N ALA A 87 13.12 9.94 10.60
CA ALA A 87 12.46 8.65 10.63
C ALA A 87 11.31 8.64 9.61
N LEU A 88 11.49 7.88 8.55
CA LEU A 88 10.51 7.65 7.50
C LEU A 88 10.09 6.19 7.55
N MET A 89 8.80 5.90 7.50
CA MET A 89 8.29 4.54 7.40
C MET A 89 7.57 4.37 6.06
N LEU A 90 7.78 3.24 5.40
CA LEU A 90 7.02 2.85 4.22
C LEU A 90 5.95 1.84 4.61
N LEU A 91 4.73 2.06 4.14
CA LEU A 91 3.63 1.10 4.24
C LEU A 91 3.36 0.53 2.85
N PHE A 92 3.19 -0.79 2.77
CA PHE A 92 2.83 -1.49 1.54
C PHE A 92 1.45 -2.09 1.72
N LEU A 93 0.48 -1.60 0.95
CA LEU A 93 -0.88 -2.10 0.93
C LEU A 93 -1.15 -2.82 -0.38
N LYS A 94 -2.04 -3.80 -0.35
CA LYS A 94 -2.57 -4.47 -1.54
C LYS A 94 -4.10 -4.48 -1.51
N ARG A 95 -4.72 -4.57 -2.68
CA ARG A 95 -6.16 -4.83 -2.84
C ARG A 95 -6.39 -5.80 -3.98
N GLU A 96 -7.31 -6.73 -3.82
CA GLU A 96 -7.73 -7.64 -4.90
C GLU A 96 -8.59 -6.86 -5.91
N VAL A 97 -8.20 -6.88 -7.18
CA VAL A 97 -8.95 -6.27 -8.27
C VAL A 97 -10.01 -7.28 -8.70
N THR A 98 -11.28 -6.91 -8.53
CA THR A 98 -12.43 -7.74 -8.95
C THR A 98 -12.66 -7.63 -10.45
#